data_AF-A0A7X9L6X6-F1
#
_entry.id   AF-A0A7X9L6X6-F1
#
_cell.length_a   1.000
_cell.length_b   1.000
_cell.length_c   1.000
_cell.angle_alpha   90.00
_cell.angle_beta   90.00
_cell.angle_gamma   90.00
#
_symmetry.space_group_name_H-M   'P 1'
#
loop_
_entity.id
_entity.type
_entity.pdbx_description
1 polymer ?
#
loop_
_entity_poly.entity_id
_entity_poly.type
_entity_poly.pdbx_seq_one_letter_code
_entity_poly.pdbx_strand_id
1 'polypeptide(L)'
;MNAPKYPAWVNEASERSLAELFGVTTLSRGKTYADQGRVGSITSGSGAAGSVVQARVRGSSYRIYQTVVRHDAASGAVTTSCTCPVRDRCKHAAALVWHMRLVNQRALTPAWQRALAEVTADTTLQQGQGQPLALQVTRTAGDLQLRPLIWGRSGRWVRTGINWDNLQYPWGGQYQESHREPLAGLVRARDQRSTPSYYSRRVDEL
;
A
#
# COMPACT_ATOMS: atom_id res chain seq x y z
N MET A 1 3.12 0.77 17.51
CA MET A 1 2.23 1.31 16.45
C MET A 1 2.67 2.73 16.20
N ASN A 2 3.09 3.07 14.97
CA ASN A 2 3.54 4.45 14.70
C ASN A 2 2.32 5.34 14.55
N ALA A 3 2.26 6.41 15.34
CA ALA A 3 1.21 7.40 15.18
C ALA A 3 1.31 8.08 13.80
N PRO A 4 0.18 8.41 13.15
CA PRO A 4 0.19 9.16 11.91
C PRO A 4 0.89 10.52 12.11
N LYS A 5 1.70 10.92 11.13
CA LYS A 5 2.49 12.17 11.19
C LYS A 5 1.64 13.41 10.91
N TYR A 6 0.59 13.25 10.13
CA TYR A 6 -0.29 14.33 9.66
C TYR A 6 -1.73 14.16 10.18
N PRO A 7 -2.55 15.23 10.15
CA PRO A 7 -3.92 15.20 10.69
C PRO A 7 -4.77 14.03 10.19
N ALA A 8 -5.69 13.56 11.03
CA ALA A 8 -6.45 12.32 10.78
C ALA A 8 -7.32 12.37 9.50
N TRP A 9 -7.89 13.52 9.16
CA TRP A 9 -8.71 13.71 7.95
C TRP A 9 -7.98 13.31 6.66
N VAL A 10 -6.65 13.39 6.64
CA VAL A 10 -5.82 12.98 5.50
C VAL A 10 -6.01 11.49 5.18
N ASN A 11 -6.30 10.66 6.18
CA ASN A 11 -6.53 9.23 6.02
C ASN A 11 -7.89 8.93 5.37
N GLU A 12 -8.88 9.78 5.66
CA GLU A 12 -10.25 9.70 5.16
C GLU A 12 -10.39 10.27 3.74
N ALA A 13 -9.40 11.05 3.30
CA ALA A 13 -9.32 11.56 1.93
C ALA A 13 -9.06 10.42 0.92
N SER A 14 -10.15 9.75 0.52
CA SER A 14 -10.16 8.74 -0.54
C SER A 14 -9.66 9.32 -1.86
N GLU A 15 -9.17 8.45 -2.76
CA GLU A 15 -8.78 8.91 -4.10
C GLU A 15 -9.96 9.54 -4.86
N ARG A 16 -11.17 9.03 -4.66
CA ARG A 16 -12.39 9.58 -5.26
C ARG A 16 -12.65 11.01 -4.77
N SER A 17 -12.65 11.23 -3.46
CA SER A 17 -12.89 12.58 -2.90
C SER A 17 -11.78 13.56 -3.28
N LEU A 18 -10.53 13.10 -3.41
CA LEU A 18 -9.44 13.92 -3.95
C LEU A 18 -9.63 14.23 -5.44
N ALA A 19 -10.15 13.29 -6.22
CA ALA A 19 -10.46 13.52 -7.63
C ALA A 19 -11.64 14.49 -7.79
N GLU A 20 -12.63 14.45 -6.90
CA GLU A 20 -13.73 15.43 -6.83
C GLU A 20 -13.21 16.82 -6.43
N LEU A 21 -12.25 16.90 -5.48
CA LEU A 21 -11.68 18.17 -5.02
C LEU A 21 -10.74 18.84 -6.05
N PHE A 22 -9.88 18.08 -6.72
CA PHE A 22 -8.83 18.64 -7.60
C PHE A 22 -9.10 18.45 -9.10
N GLY A 23 -10.00 17.54 -9.47
CA GLY A 23 -10.11 17.00 -10.81
C GLY A 23 -9.07 15.90 -11.09
N VAL A 24 -9.47 14.90 -11.88
CA VAL A 24 -8.68 13.68 -12.16
C VAL A 24 -7.30 14.00 -12.73
N THR A 25 -7.21 14.90 -13.72
CA THR A 25 -5.95 15.27 -14.37
C THR A 25 -4.99 16.00 -13.43
N THR A 26 -5.51 16.89 -12.58
CA THR A 26 -4.70 17.64 -11.61
C THR A 26 -4.21 16.72 -10.50
N LEU A 27 -5.08 15.82 -10.01
CA LEU A 27 -4.71 14.81 -9.04
C LEU A 27 -3.62 13.91 -9.59
N SER A 28 -3.77 13.38 -10.81
CA SER A 28 -2.75 12.56 -11.49
C SER A 28 -1.39 13.25 -11.54
N ARG A 29 -1.34 14.52 -11.98
CA ARG A 29 -0.10 15.32 -11.98
C ARG A 29 0.45 15.56 -10.56
N GLY A 30 -0.44 15.74 -9.58
CA GLY A 30 -0.08 15.87 -8.18
C GLY A 30 0.58 14.61 -7.62
N LYS A 31 0.04 13.43 -7.94
CA LYS A 31 0.64 12.13 -7.59
C LYS A 31 2.06 12.04 -8.14
N THR A 32 2.26 12.31 -9.42
CA THR A 32 3.59 12.33 -10.05
C THR A 32 4.55 13.30 -9.34
N TYR A 33 4.09 14.46 -8.87
CA TYR A 33 4.94 15.40 -8.13
C TYR A 33 5.33 14.88 -6.75
N ALA A 34 4.40 14.22 -6.05
CA ALA A 34 4.67 13.58 -4.78
C ALA A 34 5.67 12.43 -4.94
N ASP A 35 5.49 11.58 -5.95
CA ASP A 35 6.37 10.43 -6.25
C ASP A 35 7.79 10.87 -6.61
N GLN A 36 7.92 12.01 -7.29
CA GLN A 36 9.21 12.63 -7.62
C GLN A 36 9.86 13.39 -6.45
N GLY A 37 9.34 13.26 -5.22
CA GLY A 37 9.90 13.89 -4.03
C GLY A 37 9.89 15.42 -4.07
N ARG A 38 8.92 16.04 -4.79
CA ARG A 38 8.87 17.50 -4.95
C ARG A 38 8.27 18.23 -3.76
N VAL A 39 7.66 17.51 -2.82
CA VAL A 39 7.10 18.05 -1.59
C VAL A 39 8.22 18.11 -0.55
N GLY A 40 8.64 19.32 -0.20
CA GLY A 40 9.72 19.60 0.75
C GLY A 40 9.24 19.66 2.19
N SER A 41 9.87 20.51 3.01
CA SER A 41 9.54 20.66 4.44
C SER A 41 8.05 20.96 4.65
N ILE A 42 7.38 20.09 5.40
CA ILE A 42 5.97 20.21 5.78
C ILE A 42 5.88 20.62 7.25
N THR A 43 5.08 21.65 7.53
CA THR A 43 4.69 22.06 8.88
C THR A 43 3.19 21.91 9.00
N SER A 44 2.71 21.27 10.07
CA SER A 44 1.28 21.05 10.33
C SER A 44 0.92 21.55 11.72
N GLY A 45 -0.18 22.27 11.83
CA GLY A 45 -0.83 22.63 13.09
C GLY A 45 -2.27 22.12 13.11
N SER A 46 -2.70 21.59 14.25
CA SER A 46 -4.06 21.11 14.48
C SER A 46 -4.61 21.75 15.75
N GLY A 47 -5.90 22.07 15.76
CA GLY A 47 -6.63 22.57 16.92
C GLY A 47 -8.12 22.24 16.83
N ALA A 48 -8.91 22.70 17.79
CA ALA A 48 -10.35 22.39 17.85
C ALA A 48 -11.13 22.83 16.60
N ALA A 49 -10.72 23.95 15.97
CA ALA A 49 -11.37 24.47 14.77
C ALA A 49 -10.97 23.74 13.47
N GLY A 50 -9.95 22.89 13.49
CA GLY A 50 -9.44 22.24 12.27
C GLY A 50 -7.93 22.12 12.24
N SER A 51 -7.39 21.97 11.02
CA SER A 51 -5.95 21.86 10.82
C SER A 51 -5.46 22.68 9.63
N VAL A 52 -4.22 23.12 9.72
CA VAL A 52 -3.52 23.85 8.67
C VAL A 52 -2.20 23.15 8.41
N VAL A 53 -1.95 22.80 7.15
CA VAL A 53 -0.69 22.23 6.70
C VAL A 53 -0.07 23.16 5.68
N GLN A 54 1.21 23.46 5.85
CA GLN A 54 1.98 24.28 4.94
C GLN A 54 3.21 23.51 4.47
N ALA A 55 3.52 23.62 3.18
CA ALA A 55 4.71 23.02 2.60
C ALA A 55 5.29 23.84 1.45
N ARG A 56 6.56 23.61 1.18
CA ARG A 56 7.26 24.05 -0.03
C ARG A 56 7.17 22.95 -1.09
N VAL A 57 6.57 23.24 -2.24
CA VAL A 57 6.43 22.26 -3.33
C VAL A 57 7.14 22.78 -4.58
N ARG A 58 8.06 21.98 -5.12
CA ARG A 58 8.82 22.33 -6.32
C ARG A 58 7.99 22.13 -7.59
N GLY A 59 7.90 23.16 -8.42
CA GLY A 59 7.26 23.15 -9.73
C GLY A 59 8.10 22.48 -10.82
N SER A 60 7.58 22.45 -12.06
CA SER A 60 8.29 21.93 -13.24
C SER A 60 9.54 22.74 -13.61
N SER A 61 9.50 24.05 -13.43
CA SER A 61 10.63 24.96 -13.69
C SER A 61 11.59 25.08 -12.49
N TYR A 62 11.59 24.10 -11.58
CA TYR A 62 12.35 24.11 -10.32
C TYR A 62 12.02 25.24 -9.33
N ARG A 63 11.14 26.18 -9.69
CA ARG A 63 10.61 27.19 -8.76
C ARG A 63 9.84 26.52 -7.63
N ILE A 64 10.04 27.00 -6.40
CA ILE A 64 9.36 26.50 -5.21
C ILE A 64 8.14 27.36 -4.92
N TYR A 65 6.99 26.71 -4.73
CA TYR A 65 5.75 27.36 -4.36
C TYR A 65 5.35 26.99 -2.94
N GLN A 66 5.08 28.01 -2.12
CA GLN A 66 4.43 27.83 -0.84
C GLN A 66 3.00 27.37 -1.07
N THR A 67 2.63 26.25 -0.45
CA THR A 67 1.33 25.59 -0.58
C THR A 67 0.76 25.36 0.80
N VAL A 68 -0.50 25.71 1.00
CA VAL A 68 -1.25 25.61 2.24
C VAL A 68 -2.51 24.80 1.98
N VAL A 69 -2.80 23.87 2.87
CA VAL A 69 -4.05 23.11 2.91
C VAL A 69 -4.68 23.35 4.27
N ARG A 70 -5.96 23.71 4.28
CA ARG A 70 -6.74 23.92 5.49
C ARG A 70 -7.89 22.93 5.50
N HIS A 71 -8.14 22.34 6.65
CA HIS A 71 -9.31 21.51 6.90
C HIS A 71 -10.09 22.14 8.05
N ASP A 72 -11.37 22.40 7.80
CA ASP A 72 -12.31 22.90 8.80
C ASP A 72 -12.96 21.72 9.54
N ALA A 73 -12.88 21.68 10.87
CA ALA A 73 -13.38 20.54 11.65
C ALA A 73 -14.91 20.46 11.69
N ALA A 74 -15.62 21.58 11.56
CA ALA A 74 -17.06 21.64 11.68
C ALA A 74 -17.77 21.19 10.38
N SER A 75 -17.28 21.67 9.24
CA SER A 75 -17.83 21.37 7.91
C SER A 75 -17.14 20.20 7.21
N GLY A 76 -15.95 19.79 7.66
CA GLY A 76 -15.09 18.84 6.94
C GLY A 76 -14.48 19.41 5.65
N ALA A 77 -14.66 20.71 5.38
CA ALA A 77 -14.24 21.31 4.13
C ALA A 77 -12.71 21.40 4.05
N VAL A 78 -12.16 20.95 2.92
CA VAL A 78 -10.74 21.10 2.59
C VAL A 78 -10.58 22.22 1.59
N THR A 79 -9.81 23.24 1.96
CA THR A 79 -9.46 24.37 1.09
C THR A 79 -7.96 24.42 0.87
N THR A 80 -7.54 24.93 -0.28
CA THR A 80 -6.12 24.99 -0.64
C THR A 80 -5.72 26.39 -1.08
N SER A 81 -4.44 26.72 -0.94
CA SER A 81 -3.89 27.96 -1.46
C SER A 81 -2.42 27.75 -1.78
N CYS A 82 -1.97 28.29 -2.90
CA CYS A 82 -0.64 28.11 -3.42
C CYS A 82 -0.16 29.41 -4.05
N THR A 83 1.12 29.70 -3.91
CA THR A 83 1.77 30.87 -4.54
C THR A 83 2.01 30.69 -6.05
N CYS A 84 1.59 29.56 -6.63
CA CYS A 84 1.69 29.33 -8.07
C CYS A 84 0.62 30.11 -8.86
N PRO A 85 0.79 30.27 -10.20
CA PRO A 85 -0.17 31.01 -11.02
C PRO A 85 -1.62 30.52 -10.95
N VAL A 86 -1.82 29.22 -10.68
CA VAL A 86 -3.15 28.59 -10.56
C VAL A 86 -3.82 28.92 -9.22
N ARG A 87 -3.03 29.24 -8.19
CA ARG A 87 -3.45 29.61 -6.82
C ARG A 87 -4.18 28.53 -6.03
N ASP A 88 -5.35 28.08 -6.45
CA ASP A 88 -6.16 27.10 -5.72
C ASP A 88 -6.27 25.78 -6.50
N ARG A 89 -6.49 24.67 -5.78
CA ARG A 89 -6.68 23.32 -6.31
C ARG A 89 -5.68 22.92 -7.39
N CYS A 90 -4.45 23.42 -7.27
CA CYS A 90 -3.40 23.17 -8.23
C CYS A 90 -2.70 21.82 -7.98
N LYS A 91 -1.90 21.35 -8.95
CA LYS A 91 -1.10 20.12 -8.80
C LYS A 91 -0.16 20.13 -7.57
N HIS A 92 0.27 21.29 -7.10
CA HIS A 92 1.10 21.40 -5.90
C HIS A 92 0.31 21.10 -4.63
N ALA A 93 -0.93 21.59 -4.54
CA ALA A 93 -1.85 21.27 -3.45
C ALA A 93 -2.23 19.79 -3.48
N ALA A 94 -2.56 19.26 -4.66
CA ALA A 94 -2.81 17.82 -4.83
C ALA A 94 -1.61 16.97 -4.41
N ALA A 95 -0.39 17.36 -4.81
CA ALA A 95 0.85 16.68 -4.43
C ALA A 95 1.06 16.67 -2.91
N LEU A 96 0.83 17.80 -2.24
CA LEU A 96 0.96 17.89 -0.79
C LEU A 96 -0.04 16.95 -0.08
N VAL A 97 -1.32 16.98 -0.45
CA VAL A 97 -2.33 16.11 0.16
C VAL A 97 -2.03 14.64 -0.10
N TRP A 98 -1.66 14.28 -1.34
CA TRP A 98 -1.29 12.92 -1.68
C TRP A 98 -0.06 12.43 -0.92
N HIS A 99 0.97 13.26 -0.80
CA HIS A 99 2.18 12.93 -0.03
C HIS A 99 1.85 12.65 1.44
N MET A 100 1.06 13.51 2.08
CA MET A 100 0.65 13.30 3.48
C MET A 100 -0.12 11.98 3.64
N ARG A 101 -1.02 11.67 2.70
CA ARG A 101 -1.79 10.42 2.69
C ARG A 101 -0.87 9.20 2.61
N LEU A 102 0.09 9.19 1.69
CA LEU A 102 1.06 8.09 1.58
C LEU A 102 1.89 7.92 2.86
N VAL A 103 2.35 9.01 3.47
CA VAL A 103 3.13 8.97 4.71
C VAL A 103 2.30 8.41 5.86
N ASN A 104 1.07 8.89 6.05
CA ASN A 104 0.21 8.38 7.11
C ASN A 104 -0.19 6.93 6.88
N GLN A 105 -0.51 6.54 5.65
CA GLN A 105 -0.84 5.16 5.32
C GLN A 105 0.32 4.24 5.67
N ARG A 106 1.56 4.60 5.33
CA ARG A 106 2.75 3.82 5.72
C ARG A 106 2.88 3.69 7.25
N ALA A 107 2.57 4.72 8.01
CA ALA A 107 2.59 4.69 9.47
C ALA A 107 1.47 3.81 10.06
N LEU A 108 0.28 3.86 9.46
CA LEU A 108 -0.91 3.11 9.86
C LEU A 108 -0.89 1.66 9.36
N THR A 109 -0.05 1.30 8.39
CA THR A 109 0.02 -0.06 7.86
C THR A 109 0.79 -0.94 8.86
N PRO A 110 0.12 -1.86 9.59
CA PRO A 110 0.78 -2.79 10.49
C PRO A 110 1.91 -3.56 9.79
N ALA A 111 2.92 -3.96 10.57
CA ALA A 111 4.12 -4.60 10.04
C ALA A 111 3.81 -5.84 9.18
N TRP A 112 2.78 -6.62 9.55
CA TRP A 112 2.35 -7.78 8.79
C TRP A 112 1.75 -7.39 7.42
N GLN A 113 1.00 -6.29 7.33
CA GLN A 113 0.46 -5.80 6.06
C GLN A 113 1.56 -5.23 5.15
N ARG A 114 2.59 -4.58 5.72
CA ARG A 114 3.75 -4.11 4.94
C ARG A 114 4.55 -5.27 4.38
N ALA A 115 4.84 -6.27 5.22
CA ALA A 115 5.53 -7.49 4.78
C ALA A 115 4.73 -8.23 3.70
N LEU A 116 3.39 -8.28 3.80
CA LEU A 116 2.55 -8.89 2.78
C LEU A 116 2.52 -8.04 1.50
N ALA A 117 2.42 -6.71 1.60
CA ALA A 117 2.41 -5.81 0.46
C ALA A 117 3.73 -5.83 -0.33
N GLU A 118 4.87 -5.99 0.33
CA GLU A 118 6.17 -6.19 -0.32
C GLU A 118 6.18 -7.49 -1.14
N VAL A 119 5.55 -8.53 -0.61
CA VAL A 119 5.43 -9.83 -1.27
C VAL A 119 4.41 -9.80 -2.40
N THR A 120 3.39 -8.93 -2.34
CA THR A 120 2.32 -8.83 -3.36
C THR A 120 2.43 -7.59 -4.26
N ALA A 121 3.55 -6.85 -4.21
CA ALA A 121 3.66 -5.55 -4.86
C ALA A 121 3.51 -5.62 -6.39
N ASP A 122 3.96 -6.73 -6.99
CA ASP A 122 3.89 -6.98 -8.44
C ASP A 122 2.60 -7.69 -8.85
N THR A 123 1.71 -7.99 -7.90
CA THR A 123 0.41 -8.61 -8.16
C THR A 123 -0.62 -7.56 -8.58
N THR A 124 -0.48 -7.01 -9.79
CA THR A 124 -1.61 -6.29 -10.40
C THR A 124 -2.85 -7.19 -10.44
N LEU A 125 -4.02 -6.63 -10.10
CA LEU A 125 -5.35 -7.26 -10.03
C LEU A 125 -5.86 -7.79 -11.40
N GLN A 126 -5.02 -8.45 -12.17
CA GLN A 126 -5.44 -9.19 -13.35
C GLN A 126 -5.95 -10.55 -12.87
N GLN A 127 -7.21 -10.85 -13.19
CA GLN A 127 -7.70 -12.23 -13.17
C GLN A 127 -6.86 -13.02 -14.17
N GLY A 128 -5.84 -13.71 -13.66
CA GLY A 128 -4.88 -14.43 -14.48
C GLY A 128 -5.50 -15.69 -15.07
N GLN A 129 -5.03 -16.10 -16.25
CA GLN A 129 -5.28 -17.45 -16.73
C GLN A 129 -4.54 -18.45 -15.85
N GLY A 130 -5.17 -19.60 -15.58
CA GLY A 130 -4.59 -20.67 -14.74
C GLY A 130 -5.44 -20.99 -13.51
N GLN A 131 -4.99 -22.01 -12.78
CA GLN A 131 -5.64 -22.50 -11.57
C GLN A 131 -5.45 -21.50 -10.41
N PRO A 132 -6.55 -20.99 -9.82
CA PRO A 132 -6.47 -20.10 -8.67
C PRO A 132 -5.74 -20.77 -7.51
N LEU A 133 -4.88 -20.00 -6.87
CA LEU A 133 -4.22 -20.38 -5.61
C LEU A 133 -4.84 -19.63 -4.43
N ALA A 134 -4.80 -20.25 -3.25
CA ALA A 134 -5.13 -19.63 -1.97
C ALA A 134 -4.12 -20.04 -0.89
N LEU A 135 -4.13 -19.31 0.24
CA LEU A 135 -3.29 -19.58 1.40
C LEU A 135 -4.14 -19.95 2.60
N GLN A 136 -3.93 -21.15 3.14
CA GLN A 136 -4.46 -21.51 4.45
C GLN A 136 -3.50 -21.04 5.54
N VAL A 137 -4.03 -20.34 6.53
CA VAL A 137 -3.32 -19.96 7.75
C VAL A 137 -3.96 -20.71 8.91
N THR A 138 -3.20 -21.54 9.59
CA THR A 138 -3.67 -22.29 10.76
C THR A 138 -2.79 -21.96 11.95
N ARG A 139 -3.41 -21.71 13.10
CA ARG A 139 -2.71 -21.47 14.35
C ARG A 139 -2.83 -22.72 15.23
N THR A 140 -1.71 -23.38 15.48
CA THR A 140 -1.62 -24.58 16.34
C THR A 140 -0.80 -24.23 17.57
N ALA A 141 -1.45 -24.13 18.74
CA ALA A 141 -0.86 -24.01 20.08
C ALA A 141 0.55 -23.36 20.18
N GLY A 142 0.71 -22.16 19.58
CA GLY A 142 1.97 -21.39 19.60
C GLY A 142 2.54 -21.08 18.22
N ASP A 143 2.28 -21.95 17.25
CA ASP A 143 2.82 -21.86 15.90
C ASP A 143 1.78 -21.42 14.87
N LEU A 144 2.27 -20.71 13.84
CA LEU A 144 1.52 -20.39 12.63
C LEU A 144 1.99 -21.30 11.50
N GLN A 145 1.07 -22.11 11.00
CA GLN A 145 1.28 -22.94 9.82
C GLN A 145 0.65 -22.28 8.61
N LEU A 146 1.43 -22.25 7.53
CA LEU A 146 1.01 -21.74 6.22
C LEU A 146 1.00 -22.92 5.25
N ARG A 147 -0.10 -23.08 4.51
CA ARG A 147 -0.22 -24.14 3.49
C ARG A 147 -0.89 -23.61 2.23
N PRO A 148 -0.32 -23.83 1.03
CA PRO A 148 -0.97 -23.43 -0.20
C PRO A 148 -2.16 -24.34 -0.53
N LEU A 149 -3.14 -23.78 -1.23
CA LEU A 149 -4.35 -24.45 -1.69
C LEU A 149 -4.57 -24.15 -3.17
N ILE A 150 -5.20 -25.09 -3.88
CA ILE A 150 -5.66 -24.90 -5.26
C ILE A 150 -7.18 -25.00 -5.33
N TRP A 151 -7.77 -24.33 -6.32
CA TRP A 151 -9.18 -24.53 -6.64
C TRP A 151 -9.37 -25.89 -7.34
N GLY A 152 -10.02 -26.84 -6.69
CA GLY A 152 -10.26 -28.19 -7.22
C GLY A 152 -11.42 -28.26 -8.22
N ARG A 153 -11.46 -29.35 -9.01
CA ARG A 153 -12.53 -29.61 -10.00
C ARG A 153 -13.94 -29.68 -9.39
N SER A 154 -14.03 -29.98 -8.09
CA SER A 154 -15.28 -30.02 -7.33
C SER A 154 -15.79 -28.65 -6.86
N GLY A 155 -15.12 -27.55 -7.23
CA GLY A 155 -15.50 -26.20 -6.80
C GLY A 155 -15.15 -25.89 -5.34
N ARG A 156 -14.16 -26.57 -4.77
CA ARG A 156 -13.68 -26.36 -3.40
C ARG A 156 -12.18 -26.12 -3.39
N TRP A 157 -11.70 -25.38 -2.40
CA TRP A 157 -10.27 -25.29 -2.11
C TRP A 157 -9.77 -26.65 -1.61
N VAL A 158 -8.75 -27.20 -2.26
CA VAL A 158 -8.15 -28.49 -1.88
C VAL A 158 -6.65 -28.32 -1.61
N ARG A 159 -6.15 -29.11 -0.66
CA ARG A 159 -4.73 -29.16 -0.26
C ARG A 159 -3.90 -30.08 -1.16
N THR A 160 -4.57 -31.07 -1.77
CA THR A 160 -3.91 -32.13 -2.53
C THR A 160 -3.46 -31.62 -3.90
N GLY A 161 -2.24 -31.95 -4.31
CA GLY A 161 -1.67 -31.52 -5.60
C GLY A 161 -0.96 -30.17 -5.58
N ILE A 162 -0.69 -29.62 -4.39
CA ILE A 162 0.12 -28.42 -4.22
C ILE A 162 0.96 -28.48 -2.94
N ASN A 163 2.22 -28.08 -3.04
CA ASN A 163 3.12 -27.84 -1.93
C ASN A 163 3.96 -26.57 -2.20
N TRP A 164 4.83 -26.21 -1.25
CA TRP A 164 5.66 -25.00 -1.39
C TRP A 164 6.69 -25.10 -2.52
N ASP A 165 7.20 -26.29 -2.84
CA ASP A 165 8.16 -26.50 -3.92
C ASP A 165 7.53 -26.28 -5.31
N ASN A 166 6.26 -26.65 -5.48
CA ASN A 166 5.51 -26.37 -6.71
C ASN A 166 5.39 -24.87 -6.99
N LEU A 167 5.41 -24.03 -5.95
CA LEU A 167 5.24 -22.59 -6.08
C LEU A 167 6.54 -21.84 -6.34
N GLN A 168 7.70 -22.42 -6.00
CA GLN A 168 9.00 -21.77 -6.20
C GLN A 168 9.24 -21.43 -7.68
N TYR A 169 8.79 -22.30 -8.59
CA TYR A 169 9.06 -22.19 -10.01
C TYR A 169 7.78 -22.10 -10.86
N PRO A 170 7.79 -21.31 -11.97
CA PRO A 170 6.64 -21.19 -12.86
C PRO A 170 6.19 -22.51 -13.51
N TRP A 171 7.09 -23.48 -13.67
CA TRP A 171 6.80 -24.79 -14.27
C TRP A 171 6.25 -25.82 -13.27
N GLY A 172 6.05 -25.47 -12.00
CA GLY A 172 5.49 -26.37 -10.99
C GLY A 172 3.99 -26.66 -11.16
N GLY A 173 3.29 -25.93 -12.02
CA GLY A 173 1.89 -26.14 -12.38
C GLY A 173 1.33 -24.99 -13.22
N GLN A 174 0.13 -25.18 -13.78
CA GLN A 174 -0.58 -24.13 -14.53
C GLN A 174 -1.34 -23.19 -13.57
N TYR A 175 -0.61 -22.54 -12.67
CA TYR A 175 -1.19 -21.65 -11.66
C TYR A 175 -1.41 -20.25 -12.22
N GLN A 176 -2.34 -19.50 -11.62
CA GLN A 176 -2.42 -18.07 -11.88
C GLN A 176 -1.13 -17.41 -11.38
N GLU A 177 -0.36 -16.85 -12.31
CA GLU A 177 0.97 -16.31 -12.00
C GLU A 177 0.91 -15.14 -11.01
N SER A 178 -0.15 -14.33 -11.11
CA SER A 178 -0.44 -13.27 -10.14
C SER A 178 -0.61 -13.80 -8.72
N HIS A 179 -1.13 -15.02 -8.53
CA HIS A 179 -1.23 -15.62 -7.19
C HIS A 179 0.05 -16.37 -6.80
N ARG A 180 0.77 -16.95 -7.76
CA ARG A 180 1.97 -17.75 -7.52
C ARG A 180 3.13 -16.89 -7.02
N GLU A 181 3.39 -15.76 -7.68
CA GLU A 181 4.51 -14.86 -7.37
C GLU A 181 4.56 -14.46 -5.88
N PRO A 182 3.48 -13.93 -5.28
CA PRO A 182 3.49 -13.59 -3.85
C PRO A 182 3.62 -14.82 -2.95
N LEU A 183 2.96 -15.93 -3.27
CA LEU A 183 3.10 -17.14 -2.46
C LEU A 183 4.53 -17.69 -2.50
N ALA A 184 5.22 -17.60 -3.65
CA ALA A 184 6.63 -17.92 -3.77
C ALA A 184 7.52 -16.96 -2.97
N GLY A 185 7.16 -15.67 -2.92
CA GLY A 185 7.82 -14.67 -2.08
C GLY A 185 7.80 -15.00 -0.59
N LEU A 186 6.70 -15.58 -0.09
CA LEU A 186 6.62 -16.05 1.31
C LEU A 186 7.64 -17.15 1.63
N VAL A 187 7.89 -18.08 0.71
CA VAL A 187 8.91 -19.13 0.88
C VAL A 187 10.30 -18.52 0.96
N ARG A 188 10.63 -17.61 0.03
CA ARG A 188 11.93 -16.90 0.03
C ARG A 188 12.16 -16.13 1.32
N ALA A 189 11.13 -15.45 1.83
CA ALA A 189 11.21 -14.69 3.08
C ALA A 189 11.33 -15.57 4.33
N ARG A 190 10.77 -16.79 4.30
CA ARG A 190 10.95 -17.80 5.37
C ARG A 190 12.40 -18.30 5.40
N ASP A 191 12.91 -18.73 4.25
CA ASP A 191 14.22 -19.36 4.16
C ASP A 191 15.36 -18.38 4.46
N GLN A 192 15.19 -17.08 4.19
CA GLN A 192 16.15 -16.04 4.59
C GLN A 192 16.25 -15.80 6.11
N ARG A 193 15.22 -16.15 6.89
CA ARG A 193 15.22 -16.00 8.37
C ARG A 193 15.58 -17.28 9.10
N SER A 194 15.58 -18.41 8.40
CA SER A 194 15.99 -19.69 8.96
C SER A 194 17.52 -19.80 8.89
N THR A 195 18.20 -19.59 10.03
CA THR A 195 19.55 -20.13 10.23
C THR A 195 19.52 -21.63 9.91
N PRO A 196 20.59 -22.23 9.35
CA PRO A 196 20.61 -23.66 9.01
C PRO A 196 20.59 -24.49 10.29
N SER A 197 19.38 -24.73 10.81
CA SER A 197 19.14 -25.67 11.89
C SER A 197 19.06 -27.04 11.24
N TYR A 198 20.08 -27.87 11.48
CA TYR A 198 20.18 -29.25 11.00
C TYR A 198 19.07 -30.19 11.56
N TYR A 199 18.10 -29.65 12.30
CA TYR A 199 16.92 -30.36 12.80
C TYR A 199 15.63 -29.53 12.65
N SER A 200 15.28 -29.07 11.45
CA SER A 200 13.87 -28.74 11.17
C SER A 200 13.19 -29.93 10.50
N ARG A 201 12.54 -30.75 11.34
CA ARG A 201 11.57 -31.77 10.98
C ARG A 201 10.64 -31.20 9.90
N ARG A 202 10.62 -31.82 8.71
CA ARG A 202 9.68 -31.48 7.63
C ARG A 202 8.27 -31.53 8.20
N VAL A 203 7.63 -30.37 8.29
CA VAL A 203 6.22 -30.27 8.68
C VAL A 203 5.38 -30.45 7.42
N ASP A 204 5.41 -31.67 6.90
CA ASP A 204 4.37 -32.23 6.07
C ASP A 204 3.86 -33.48 6.82
N GLU A 205 2.54 -33.65 6.86
CA GLU A 205 1.77 -34.61 7.69
C GLU A 205 1.48 -34.04 9.10
N LEU A 206 0.24 -33.71 9.47
CA LEU A 206 -1.04 -34.41 9.28
C LEU A 206 -2.20 -33.45 8.95
#